data_AF-A0A8F4FYG0-F1
#
_entry.id   AF-A0A8F4FYG0-F1
#
_cell.length_a   1.000
_cell.length_b   1.000
_cell.length_c   1.000
_cell.angle_alpha   90.00
_cell.angle_beta   90.00
_cell.angle_gamma   90.00
#
_symmetry.space_group_name_H-M   'P 1'
#
loop_
_entity.id
_entity.type
_entity.pdbx_description
1 polymer ?
#
loop_
_entity_poly.entity_id
_entity_poly.type
_entity_poly.pdbx_seq_one_letter_code
_entity_poly.pdbx_strand_id
1 'polypeptide(L)'
;MTSPAASLAADPHAPGAAFSARRGVVASFDDQVGAGLLTDSASGEAWYFHCTRIADGSRTIAVGATVAYRAEPGPTGLEAVAVAAIPG
;
A
#
# COMPACT_ATOMS: atom_id res chain seq x y z
N MET A 1 -36.97 -1.66 -10.13
CA MET A 1 -36.45 -0.43 -10.75
C MET A 1 -35.48 0.20 -9.77
N THR A 2 -34.22 0.26 -10.21
CA THR A 2 -32.97 0.66 -9.53
C THR A 2 -33.07 1.83 -8.56
N SER A 3 -32.47 1.70 -7.38
CA SER A 3 -31.99 2.83 -6.57
C SER A 3 -30.45 2.77 -6.45
N PRO A 4 -29.76 3.92 -6.57
CA PRO A 4 -28.36 4.00 -6.98
C PRO A 4 -27.32 3.76 -5.87
N ALA A 5 -26.15 3.30 -6.30
CA ALA A 5 -24.92 3.20 -5.52
C ALA A 5 -24.63 4.53 -4.79
N ALA A 6 -24.49 4.46 -3.47
CA ALA A 6 -23.98 5.56 -2.68
C ALA A 6 -22.54 5.85 -3.12
N SER A 7 -22.43 6.85 -4.00
CA SER A 7 -21.19 7.52 -4.35
C SER A 7 -20.71 8.22 -3.08
N LEU A 8 -19.75 7.62 -2.38
CA LEU A 8 -19.02 8.31 -1.33
C LEU A 8 -18.09 9.30 -2.04
N ALA A 9 -18.58 10.52 -2.23
CA ALA A 9 -17.75 11.65 -2.61
C ALA A 9 -16.71 11.85 -1.51
N ALA A 10 -15.44 11.67 -1.86
CA ALA A 10 -14.32 11.87 -0.97
C ALA A 10 -14.29 13.33 -0.48
N ASP A 11 -14.31 13.50 0.85
CA ASP A 11 -14.26 14.81 1.49
C ASP A 11 -12.89 15.48 1.26
N PRO A 12 -12.84 16.73 0.75
CA PRO A 12 -11.58 17.42 0.47
C PRO A 12 -10.85 17.98 1.71
N HIS A 13 -11.32 17.70 2.94
CA HIS A 13 -10.66 18.11 4.19
C HIS A 13 -10.13 16.94 5.05
N ALA A 14 -10.08 15.72 4.52
CA ALA A 14 -9.30 14.65 5.13
C ALA A 14 -7.80 14.90 4.87
N PRO A 15 -6.90 14.80 5.86
CA PRO A 15 -5.45 14.86 5.64
C PRO A 15 -5.00 13.61 4.87
N GLY A 16 -5.19 13.62 3.55
CA GLY A 16 -4.91 12.47 2.69
C GLY A 16 -4.87 12.77 1.18
N ALA A 17 -5.15 14.02 0.76
CA ALA A 17 -5.23 14.36 -0.66
C ALA A 17 -3.88 14.53 -1.38
N ALA A 18 -2.74 14.43 -0.67
CA ALA A 18 -1.40 14.45 -1.30
C ALA A 18 -0.78 13.05 -1.46
N PHE A 19 -1.39 12.02 -0.89
CA PHE A 19 -0.90 10.63 -0.89
C PHE A 19 -1.97 9.70 -1.48
N SER A 20 -2.13 9.74 -2.80
CA SER A 20 -3.04 8.83 -3.50
C SER A 20 -2.63 7.38 -3.25
N ALA A 21 -3.62 6.51 -3.03
CA ALA A 21 -3.39 5.07 -2.95
C ALA A 21 -2.78 4.60 -4.29
N ARG A 22 -1.51 4.18 -4.24
CA ARG A 22 -0.77 3.57 -5.34
C ARG A 22 -0.99 2.07 -5.31
N ARG A 23 -0.75 1.43 -6.45
CA ARG A 23 -0.80 -0.03 -6.57
C ARG A 23 0.58 -0.57 -6.89
N GLY A 24 0.88 -1.74 -6.37
CA GLY A 24 2.11 -2.44 -6.67
C GLY A 24 1.97 -3.94 -6.46
N VAL A 25 3.07 -4.65 -6.69
CA VAL A 25 3.18 -6.09 -6.45
C VAL A 25 4.34 -6.33 -5.51
N VAL A 26 4.16 -7.17 -4.49
CA VAL A 26 5.26 -7.54 -3.58
C VAL A 26 6.31 -8.31 -4.36
N ALA A 27 7.50 -7.73 -4.51
CA ALA A 27 8.62 -8.33 -5.23
C ALA A 27 9.43 -9.28 -4.32
N SER A 28 9.58 -8.93 -3.04
CA SER A 28 10.24 -9.76 -2.05
C SER A 28 9.77 -9.41 -0.63
N PHE A 29 9.81 -10.40 0.26
CA PHE A 29 9.52 -10.23 1.67
C PHE A 29 10.35 -11.22 2.49
N ASP A 30 11.07 -10.72 3.49
CA ASP A 30 11.80 -11.53 4.47
C ASP A 30 11.04 -11.47 5.80
N ASP A 31 10.46 -12.60 6.21
CA ASP A 31 9.64 -12.68 7.43
C ASP A 31 10.45 -12.63 8.72
N GLN A 32 11.74 -13.00 8.68
CA GLN A 32 12.63 -12.96 9.83
C GLN A 32 13.08 -11.51 10.12
N VAL A 33 13.38 -10.75 9.05
CA VAL A 33 13.73 -9.33 9.14
C VAL A 33 12.48 -8.46 9.29
N GLY A 34 11.34 -8.90 8.76
CA GLY A 34 10.10 -8.11 8.72
C GLY A 34 10.16 -7.00 7.68
N ALA A 35 10.92 -7.18 6.61
CA ALA A 35 11.15 -6.17 5.59
C ALA A 35 10.72 -6.70 4.20
N GLY A 36 10.16 -5.81 3.40
CA GLY A 36 9.75 -6.13 2.03
C GLY A 36 10.04 -5.04 1.03
N LEU A 37 10.02 -5.44 -0.23
CA LEU A 37 10.03 -4.55 -1.40
C LEU A 37 8.80 -4.83 -2.24
N LEU A 38 8.15 -3.78 -2.70
CA LEU A 38 7.11 -3.85 -3.70
C LEU A 38 7.53 -3.09 -4.95
N THR A 39 7.12 -3.56 -6.11
CA THR A 39 7.27 -2.84 -7.37
C THR A 39 6.00 -2.03 -7.62
N ASP A 40 6.15 -0.73 -7.77
CA ASP A 40 5.03 0.15 -8.12
C ASP A 40 4.53 -0.15 -9.53
N SER A 41 3.22 -0.28 -9.69
CA SER A 41 2.61 -0.70 -10.96
C SER A 41 2.64 0.39 -12.04
N ALA A 42 2.79 1.67 -11.68
CA ALA A 42 2.77 2.77 -12.63
C ALA A 42 4.18 3.19 -13.07
N SER A 43 5.12 3.25 -12.12
CA SER A 43 6.49 3.69 -12.33
C SER A 43 7.49 2.54 -12.50
N GLY A 44 7.16 1.33 -12.03
CA GLY A 44 8.08 0.19 -12.00
C GLY A 44 9.17 0.30 -10.92
N GLU A 45 9.14 1.36 -10.10
CA GLU A 45 10.13 1.59 -9.04
C GLU A 45 9.93 0.62 -7.86
N ALA A 46 11.03 0.24 -7.20
CA ALA A 46 11.00 -0.56 -6.00
C ALA A 46 10.83 0.31 -4.75
N TRP A 47 9.83 -0.03 -3.94
CA TRP A 47 9.50 0.67 -2.70
C TRP A 47 9.70 -0.24 -1.50
N TYR A 48 10.53 0.21 -0.56
CA TYR A 48 10.74 -0.45 0.71
C TYR A 48 9.53 -0.28 1.63
N PHE A 49 9.18 -1.34 2.37
CA PHE A 49 8.26 -1.26 3.50
C PHE A 49 8.69 -2.21 4.63
N HIS A 50 8.33 -1.84 5.85
CA HIS A 50 8.46 -2.69 7.03
C HIS A 50 7.13 -3.37 7.36
N CYS A 51 7.16 -4.54 8.01
CA CYS A 51 5.95 -5.32 8.32
C CYS A 51 4.95 -4.55 9.21
N THR A 52 5.43 -3.62 10.03
CA THR A 52 4.60 -2.72 10.85
C THR A 52 3.77 -1.74 10.01
N ARG A 53 4.03 -1.64 8.71
CA ARG A 53 3.26 -0.83 7.77
C ARG A 53 2.17 -1.63 7.05
N ILE A 54 2.10 -2.94 7.25
CA ILE A 54 1.01 -3.78 6.71
C ILE A 54 -0.28 -3.42 7.46
N ALA A 55 -1.30 -2.98 6.71
CA ALA A 55 -2.48 -2.32 7.26
C ALA A 55 -3.34 -3.22 8.15
N ASP A 56 -3.32 -4.53 7.90
CA ASP A 56 -4.04 -5.55 8.69
C ASP A 56 -3.34 -5.85 10.04
N GLY A 57 -2.11 -5.37 10.23
CA GLY A 57 -1.30 -5.68 11.42
C GLY A 57 -0.61 -7.04 11.38
N SER A 58 -0.89 -7.85 10.35
CA SER A 58 -0.10 -9.03 9.99
C SER A 58 1.38 -8.69 9.82
N ARG A 59 2.27 -9.61 10.22
CA ARG A 59 3.72 -9.44 10.10
C ARG A 59 4.31 -10.06 8.83
N THR A 60 3.47 -10.60 7.97
CA THR A 60 3.85 -11.28 6.74
C THR A 60 2.94 -10.88 5.60
N ILE A 61 3.47 -10.95 4.38
CA ILE A 61 2.72 -10.77 3.15
C ILE A 61 3.30 -11.66 2.05
N ALA A 62 2.43 -12.20 1.20
CA ALA A 62 2.86 -13.10 0.14
C ALA A 62 3.62 -12.34 -0.96
N VAL A 63 4.77 -12.88 -1.37
CA VAL A 63 5.46 -12.43 -2.60
C VAL A 63 4.55 -12.70 -3.80
N GLY A 64 4.47 -11.72 -4.71
CA GLY A 64 3.55 -11.74 -5.84
C GLY A 64 2.15 -11.22 -5.54
N ALA A 65 1.82 -10.87 -4.28
CA ALA A 65 0.54 -10.27 -3.96
C ALA A 65 0.42 -8.86 -4.55
N THR A 66 -0.72 -8.58 -5.17
CA THR A 66 -1.10 -7.21 -5.54
C THR A 66 -1.49 -6.44 -4.29
N VAL A 67 -0.96 -5.24 -4.13
CA VAL A 67 -1.16 -4.40 -2.94
C VAL A 67 -1.55 -2.98 -3.31
N ALA A 68 -2.34 -2.35 -2.43
CA ALA A 68 -2.49 -0.91 -2.37
C ALA A 68 -1.58 -0.34 -1.27
N TYR A 69 -0.95 0.80 -1.52
CA TYR A 69 -0.05 1.46 -0.56
C TYR A 69 -0.03 2.98 -0.77
N ARG A 70 0.59 3.71 0.15
CA ARG A 70 0.94 5.13 -0.03
C ARG A 70 2.43 5.32 0.20
N ALA A 71 3.03 6.34 -0.40
CA ALA A 71 4.42 6.69 -0.14
C ALA A 71 4.48 7.80 0.92
N GLU A 72 5.16 7.60 2.03
CA GLU A 72 5.34 8.62 3.07
C GLU A 72 6.83 8.79 3.44
N PRO A 73 7.25 9.95 3.96
CA PRO A 73 8.59 10.11 4.53
C PRO A 73 8.80 9.20 5.74
N GLY A 74 9.85 8.40 5.67
CA GLY A 74 10.36 7.53 6.72
C GLY A 74 11.75 7.97 7.22
N PRO A 75 12.28 7.30 8.26
CA PRO A 75 13.58 7.64 8.85
C PRO A 75 14.78 7.49 7.88
N THR A 76 14.63 6.73 6.79
CA THR A 76 15.70 6.46 5.81
C THR A 76 15.36 6.96 4.40
N GLY A 77 14.26 7.71 4.24
CA GLY A 77 13.77 8.14 2.92
C GLY A 77 12.28 7.82 2.75
N LEU A 78 11.77 7.94 1.53
CA LEU A 78 10.37 7.58 1.29
C LEU A 78 10.17 6.07 1.42
N GLU A 79 9.10 5.66 2.07
CA GLU A 79 8.73 4.26 2.28
C GLU A 79 7.26 4.03 1.92
N ALA A 80 6.95 2.80 1.55
CA ALA A 80 5.58 2.36 1.36
C ALA A 80 4.90 2.10 2.72
N VAL A 81 3.73 2.71 2.90
CA VAL A 81 2.93 2.64 4.12
C VAL A 81 1.51 2.17 3.83
N ALA A 82 0.79 1.75 4.89
CA ALA A 82 -0.58 1.28 4.81
C ALA A 82 -0.74 0.18 3.73
N VAL A 83 0.22 -0.74 3.69
CA VAL A 83 0.30 -1.80 2.68
C VAL A 83 -0.83 -2.78 2.92
N ALA A 84 -1.75 -2.88 1.96
CA ALA A 84 -2.90 -3.77 2.03
C ALA A 84 -2.95 -4.65 0.79
N ALA A 85 -3.01 -5.98 0.98
CA ALA A 85 -3.28 -6.89 -0.12
C ALA A 85 -4.67 -6.60 -0.69
N ILE A 86 -4.77 -6.54 -2.01
CA ILE A 86 -6.04 -6.41 -2.72
C ILE A 86 -6.35 -7.75 -3.41
N PRO A 87 -7.61 -8.25 -3.31
CA PRO A 87 -8.01 -9.42 -4.06
C PRO A 87 -7.89 -9.13 -5.56
N GLY A 88 -7.31 -10.10 -6.29
CA GLY A 88 -7.17 -10.06 -7.74
C GLY A 88 -8.45 -10.34 -8.49
#